data_AF-A0AA42ZHX7-F1
#
_entry.id   AF-A0AA42ZHX7-F1
#
_cell.length_a   1.000
_cell.length_b   1.000
_cell.length_c   1.000
_cell.angle_alpha   90.00
_cell.angle_beta   90.00
_cell.angle_gamma   90.00
#
_symmetry.space_group_name_H-M   'P 1'
#
loop_
_entity.id
_entity.type
_entity.pdbx_description
1 polymer ?
#
loop_
_entity_poly.entity_id
_entity_poly.type
_entity_poly.pdbx_seq_one_letter_code
_entity_poly.pdbx_strand_id
1 'polypeptide(L)'
;MIRKVCLWVVLPALLCLVVSQQSVSQSGRLTLYGGLTLFGNPSYDSLSLAEYSFSINRHELEFYQPLIDDSLYYARVFAQIDLFNTRGVVIDSAATFFSVRVKTPMEASQAGFRLFNKVSMYIPPGVYSARLTVIDAASKRRAEVFYNSFTVVPPVTDYVSLSGVTFAHDITAIDDSVVTDRRMVRNGFKVVPNPISTFNTDDWRVNLYAEAYNLSFLPDQTSQVEVALSVLNIDSSLYMDIQKKSLDNRGTSAVITEAFGISDWPPGVYICRLIVNDMSSSQADTVDAAFQIVSVEQLAIDKNARKAFDPYDTLSLQSRVRLVYYRLTPVEKQTLSSLGDKAKLNYLEQYWKEHDDYPETPEVENRLELIELFDDANRLYSVNPEKTDGWNTHLGRVLMQYGRPSEIEDKTAEWVNALPMQIWYYWELEEGKFFLFADTRHDFDFKLVHSNVEGEVYDKNWQAIIDAGWVDVGFSPFGED
;
A
#
# COMPACT_ATOMS: atom_id res chain seq x y z
N MET A 1 -12.65 -27.07 48.08
CA MET A 1 -12.03 -25.72 48.06
C MET A 1 -10.88 -25.77 47.06
N ILE A 2 -11.21 -25.67 45.77
CA ILE A 2 -10.29 -25.60 44.63
C ILE A 2 -10.89 -24.47 43.80
N ARG A 3 -10.18 -23.35 43.66
CA ARG A 3 -10.64 -22.22 42.85
C ARG A 3 -9.94 -22.24 41.49
N LYS A 4 -10.79 -22.22 40.47
CA LYS A 4 -10.58 -22.13 39.02
C LYS A 4 -9.42 -21.22 38.60
N VAL A 5 -8.75 -21.61 37.51
CA VAL A 5 -8.45 -20.72 36.39
C VAL A 5 -8.91 -21.43 35.12
N CYS A 6 -9.95 -20.90 34.48
CA CYS A 6 -10.39 -21.31 33.16
C CYS A 6 -9.36 -20.80 32.15
N LEU A 7 -8.66 -21.69 31.46
CA LEU A 7 -8.00 -21.38 30.19
C LEU A 7 -9.11 -21.05 29.18
N TRP A 8 -9.35 -19.78 28.93
CA TRP A 8 -9.97 -19.35 27.69
C TRP A 8 -8.89 -19.37 26.63
N VAL A 9 -8.84 -20.47 25.87
CA VAL A 9 -8.15 -20.50 24.57
C VAL A 9 -8.97 -19.62 23.64
N VAL A 10 -8.64 -18.34 23.61
CA VAL A 10 -9.04 -17.47 22.50
C VAL A 10 -8.14 -17.88 21.35
N LEU A 11 -8.62 -18.76 20.47
CA LEU A 11 -8.02 -18.91 19.15
C LEU A 11 -8.02 -17.51 18.51
N PRO A 12 -6.86 -16.92 18.18
CA PRO A 12 -6.88 -15.87 17.19
C PRO A 12 -7.24 -16.57 15.88
N ALA A 13 -8.41 -16.23 15.35
CA ALA A 13 -8.69 -16.52 13.96
C ALA A 13 -7.56 -15.88 13.15
N LEU A 14 -6.68 -16.70 12.59
CA LEU A 14 -5.76 -16.30 11.52
C LEU A 14 -6.64 -15.84 10.35
N LEU A 15 -7.06 -14.58 10.39
CA LEU A 15 -7.22 -13.85 9.14
C LEU A 15 -5.80 -13.68 8.63
N CYS A 16 -5.39 -14.59 7.75
CA CYS A 16 -4.28 -14.36 6.84
C CYS A 16 -4.55 -13.04 6.11
N LEU A 17 -4.00 -11.95 6.64
CA LEU A 17 -3.72 -10.75 5.87
C LEU A 17 -2.65 -11.16 4.86
N VAL A 18 -3.11 -11.74 3.75
CA VAL A 18 -2.36 -11.69 2.50
C VAL A 18 -2.21 -10.20 2.23
N VAL A 19 -1.05 -9.65 2.60
CA VAL A 19 -0.64 -8.31 2.16
C VAL A 19 -0.75 -8.35 0.65
N SER A 20 -1.71 -7.59 0.12
CA SER A 20 -2.00 -7.55 -1.30
C SER A 20 -0.72 -7.19 -2.05
N GLN A 21 -0.20 -8.16 -2.80
CA GLN A 21 0.92 -7.96 -3.71
C GLN A 21 0.48 -6.97 -4.79
N GLN A 22 0.92 -5.72 -4.69
CA GLN A 22 0.75 -4.74 -5.76
C GLN A 22 2.12 -4.40 -6.33
N SER A 23 2.35 -4.87 -7.55
CA SER A 23 3.42 -4.38 -8.42
C SER A 23 2.73 -3.84 -9.67
N VAL A 24 2.74 -2.53 -9.85
CA VAL A 24 2.29 -1.91 -11.10
C VAL A 24 3.53 -1.62 -11.94
N SER A 25 3.62 -2.22 -13.13
CA SER A 25 4.58 -1.84 -14.16
C SER A 25 3.77 -1.51 -15.41
N GLN A 26 3.77 -0.24 -15.78
CA GLN A 26 3.24 0.28 -17.05
C GLN A 26 4.37 1.03 -17.76
N SER A 27 4.37 1.02 -19.08
CA SER A 27 5.32 1.79 -19.90
C SER A 27 5.26 3.27 -19.48
N GLY A 28 6.42 3.88 -19.19
CA GLY A 28 6.51 5.27 -18.72
C GLY A 28 6.43 5.48 -17.19
N ARG A 29 6.13 4.44 -16.39
CA ARG A 29 6.18 4.48 -14.91
C ARG A 29 7.45 3.78 -14.38
N LEU A 30 7.91 4.20 -13.19
CA LEU A 30 8.97 3.45 -12.49
C LEU A 30 8.40 2.09 -12.04
N THR A 31 9.23 1.05 -11.99
CA THR A 31 8.86 -0.20 -11.33
C THR A 31 9.12 -0.04 -9.84
N LEU A 32 8.09 -0.20 -9.03
CA LEU A 32 8.16 -0.09 -7.57
C LEU A 32 7.67 -1.37 -6.91
N TYR A 33 8.47 -1.86 -5.96
CA TYR A 33 8.09 -2.95 -5.06
C TYR A 33 8.09 -2.40 -3.64
N GLY A 34 6.96 -2.52 -2.94
CA GLY A 34 6.79 -2.02 -1.57
C GLY A 34 6.49 -3.14 -0.59
N GLY A 35 6.94 -2.97 0.65
CA GLY A 35 6.70 -3.87 1.78
C GLY A 35 6.47 -3.09 3.06
N LEU A 36 5.84 -3.70 4.04
CA LEU A 36 5.57 -3.11 5.36
C LEU A 36 6.01 -4.09 6.45
N THR A 37 6.75 -3.58 7.42
CA THR A 37 7.02 -4.30 8.68
C THR A 37 6.72 -3.39 9.87
N LEU A 38 6.02 -3.93 10.86
CA LEU A 38 5.66 -3.21 12.09
C LEU A 38 6.52 -3.66 13.27
N PHE A 39 6.93 -2.70 14.09
CA PHE A 39 7.76 -2.93 15.25
C PHE A 39 7.15 -2.22 16.46
N GLY A 40 6.45 -2.99 17.29
CA GLY A 40 5.87 -2.52 18.55
C GLY A 40 6.90 -2.49 19.68
N ASN A 41 7.97 -1.71 19.54
CA ASN A 41 8.94 -1.56 20.62
C ASN A 41 8.28 -0.82 21.80
N PRO A 42 8.26 -1.41 23.01
CA PRO A 42 7.59 -0.81 24.17
C PRO A 42 8.18 0.52 24.62
N SER A 43 9.39 0.85 24.18
CA SER A 43 10.08 2.11 24.47
C SER A 43 9.50 3.32 23.72
N TYR A 44 8.60 3.10 22.75
CA TYR A 44 8.06 4.15 21.88
C TYR A 44 6.74 4.78 22.37
N ASP A 45 6.50 4.80 23.69
CA ASP A 45 5.38 5.52 24.31
C ASP A 45 4.02 5.26 23.63
N SER A 46 3.61 3.98 23.60
CA SER A 46 2.38 3.46 22.96
C SER A 46 2.33 3.51 21.42
N LEU A 47 3.35 4.03 20.74
CA LEU A 47 3.45 4.03 19.28
C LEU A 47 4.15 2.76 18.76
N SER A 48 3.81 2.35 17.55
CA SER A 48 4.56 1.34 16.81
C SER A 48 5.34 1.99 15.68
N LEU A 49 6.57 1.52 15.44
CA LEU A 49 7.34 1.94 14.28
C LEU A 49 6.89 1.13 13.06
N ALA A 50 6.42 1.81 12.03
CA ALA A 50 6.15 1.22 10.72
C ALA A 50 7.32 1.50 9.77
N GLU A 51 7.85 0.45 9.14
CA GLU A 51 8.86 0.56 8.10
C GLU A 51 8.30 0.13 6.75
N TYR A 52 8.16 1.09 5.85
CA TYR A 52 7.77 0.92 4.46
C TYR A 52 9.02 0.73 3.61
N SER A 53 9.47 -0.51 3.48
CA SER A 53 10.61 -0.84 2.63
C SER A 53 10.21 -0.81 1.17
N PHE A 54 11.13 -0.42 0.29
CA PHE A 54 10.86 -0.44 -1.13
C PHE A 54 12.10 -0.69 -1.98
N SER A 55 11.86 -1.11 -3.22
CA SER A 55 12.90 -1.19 -4.24
C SER A 55 12.43 -0.70 -5.60
N ILE A 56 13.35 -0.12 -6.35
CA ILE A 56 13.17 0.38 -7.72
C ILE A 56 14.32 -0.06 -8.61
N ASN A 57 14.13 -0.07 -9.92
CA ASN A 57 15.21 -0.39 -10.86
C ASN A 57 16.04 0.85 -11.19
N ARG A 58 17.37 0.77 -11.07
CA ARG A 58 18.28 1.90 -11.34
C ARG A 58 18.18 2.41 -12.78
N HIS A 59 18.09 1.50 -13.74
CA HIS A 59 18.06 1.83 -15.17
C HIS A 59 16.79 2.57 -15.62
N GLU A 60 15.77 2.62 -14.76
CA GLU A 60 14.55 3.38 -15.01
C GLU A 60 14.67 4.82 -14.52
N LEU A 61 15.75 5.24 -13.87
CA LEU A 61 15.94 6.63 -13.41
C LEU A 61 16.60 7.50 -14.49
N GLU A 62 16.25 8.78 -14.51
CA GLU A 62 16.95 9.76 -15.32
C GLU A 62 18.18 10.31 -14.60
N PHE A 63 19.34 10.13 -15.23
CA PHE A 63 20.63 10.56 -14.73
C PHE A 63 21.09 11.84 -15.43
N TYR A 64 21.55 12.81 -14.66
CA TYR A 64 22.04 14.09 -15.16
C TYR A 64 23.36 14.48 -14.50
N GLN A 65 24.12 15.36 -15.15
CA GLN A 65 25.31 15.98 -14.57
C GLN A 65 24.92 17.36 -14.01
N PRO A 66 25.07 17.62 -12.69
CA PRO A 66 24.72 18.90 -12.10
C PRO A 66 25.57 20.06 -12.64
N LEU A 67 26.81 19.78 -13.05
CA LEU A 67 27.79 20.72 -13.57
C LEU A 67 28.48 20.10 -14.79
N ILE A 68 28.89 20.93 -15.75
CA ILE A 68 29.51 20.51 -17.01
C ILE A 68 30.80 19.68 -16.78
N ASP A 69 31.54 19.97 -15.70
CA ASP A 69 32.81 19.29 -15.37
C ASP A 69 32.66 18.22 -14.28
N ASP A 70 31.43 17.83 -13.89
CA ASP A 70 31.25 16.77 -12.89
C ASP A 70 31.60 15.41 -13.49
N SER A 71 32.53 14.70 -12.84
CA SER A 71 32.96 13.36 -13.24
C SER A 71 31.91 12.27 -13.03
N LEU A 72 30.80 12.59 -12.34
CA LEU A 72 29.74 11.66 -12.00
C LEU A 72 28.38 12.12 -12.54
N TYR A 73 27.52 11.14 -12.80
CA TYR A 73 26.11 11.36 -13.11
C TYR A 73 25.27 11.04 -11.88
N TYR A 74 24.17 11.77 -11.71
CA TYR A 74 23.32 11.70 -10.53
C TYR A 74 21.87 11.48 -10.94
N ALA A 75 21.19 10.61 -10.20
CA ALA A 75 19.74 10.57 -10.14
C ALA A 75 19.29 10.92 -8.72
N ARG A 76 18.13 11.55 -8.58
CA ARG A 76 17.58 11.99 -7.29
C ARG A 76 16.20 11.39 -7.11
N VAL A 77 15.99 10.69 -6.02
CA VAL A 77 14.75 9.97 -5.74
C VAL A 77 14.12 10.55 -4.49
N PHE A 78 12.84 10.88 -4.59
CA PHE A 78 11.97 11.25 -3.47
C PHE A 78 10.98 10.12 -3.24
N ALA A 79 10.80 9.68 -2.00
CA ALA A 79 9.80 8.69 -1.65
C ALA A 79 9.00 9.18 -0.44
N GLN A 80 7.69 9.08 -0.52
CA GLN A 80 6.76 9.54 0.51
C GLN A 80 5.74 8.45 0.80
N ILE A 81 5.43 8.26 2.07
CA ILE A 81 4.30 7.47 2.53
C ILE A 81 3.21 8.42 3.02
N ASP A 82 2.00 8.27 2.50
CA ASP A 82 0.80 8.89 3.03
C ASP A 82 0.03 7.84 3.84
N LEU A 83 -0.29 8.14 5.09
CA LEU A 83 -1.07 7.27 5.97
C LEU A 83 -2.52 7.73 5.98
N PHE A 84 -3.46 6.83 5.71
CA PHE A 84 -4.89 7.10 5.69
C PHE A 84 -5.60 6.41 6.85
N ASN A 85 -6.58 7.08 7.43
CA ASN A 85 -7.52 6.45 8.34
C ASN A 85 -8.56 5.59 7.59
N THR A 86 -9.44 4.93 8.32
CA THR A 86 -10.52 4.10 7.75
C THR A 86 -11.54 4.86 6.89
N ARG A 87 -11.54 6.20 6.94
CA ARG A 87 -12.37 7.08 6.11
C ARG A 87 -11.67 7.53 4.83
N GLY A 88 -10.44 7.07 4.59
CA GLY A 88 -9.64 7.45 3.42
C GLY A 88 -9.03 8.85 3.50
N VAL A 89 -9.02 9.50 4.67
CA VAL A 89 -8.38 10.80 4.89
C VAL A 89 -6.92 10.60 5.27
N VAL A 90 -6.00 11.34 4.63
CA VAL A 90 -4.59 11.37 5.02
C VAL A 90 -4.48 12.00 6.40
N ILE A 91 -3.95 11.25 7.36
CA ILE A 91 -3.81 11.70 8.76
C ILE A 91 -2.35 12.00 9.14
N ASP A 92 -1.39 11.46 8.40
CA ASP A 92 0.04 11.68 8.61
C ASP A 92 0.81 11.30 7.34
N SER A 93 2.05 11.77 7.22
CA SER A 93 2.95 11.38 6.15
C SER A 93 4.41 11.43 6.57
N ALA A 94 5.24 10.65 5.90
CA ALA A 94 6.68 10.70 6.07
C ALA A 94 7.37 10.58 4.71
N ALA A 95 8.58 11.11 4.62
CA ALA A 95 9.34 11.08 3.37
C ALA A 95 10.82 10.80 3.58
N THR A 96 11.45 10.26 2.55
CA THR A 96 12.90 10.13 2.43
C THR A 96 13.35 10.63 1.07
N PHE A 97 14.60 11.05 1.00
CA PHE A 97 15.22 11.51 -0.22
C PHE A 97 16.63 10.93 -0.35
N PHE A 98 17.01 10.50 -1.55
CA PHE A 98 18.36 10.01 -1.79
C PHE A 98 18.87 10.31 -3.19
N SER A 99 20.21 10.36 -3.30
CA SER A 99 20.90 10.51 -4.57
C SER A 99 21.61 9.21 -4.92
N VAL A 100 21.48 8.81 -6.18
CA VAL A 100 22.21 7.70 -6.80
C VAL A 100 23.31 8.29 -7.66
N ARG A 101 24.51 7.70 -7.64
CA ARG A 101 25.66 8.18 -8.41
C ARG A 101 26.19 7.06 -9.29
N VAL A 102 26.52 7.37 -10.54
CA VAL A 102 27.21 6.47 -11.46
C VAL A 102 28.34 7.20 -12.17
N LYS A 103 29.33 6.46 -12.66
CA LYS A 103 30.47 7.04 -13.39
C LYS A 103 30.14 7.31 -14.85
N THR A 104 29.26 6.50 -15.45
CA THR A 104 28.96 6.59 -16.89
C THR A 104 27.48 6.36 -17.16
N PRO A 105 26.92 6.89 -18.26
CA PRO A 105 25.55 6.59 -18.68
C PRO A 105 25.32 5.10 -18.95
N MET A 106 26.35 4.39 -19.41
CA MET A 106 26.30 2.93 -19.62
C MET A 106 26.12 2.16 -18.31
N GLU A 107 26.72 2.63 -17.21
CA GLU A 107 26.49 2.08 -15.88
C GLU A 107 25.04 2.35 -15.41
N ALA A 108 24.53 3.56 -15.66
CA ALA A 108 23.13 3.89 -15.34
C ALA A 108 22.13 2.97 -16.03
N SER A 109 22.32 2.68 -17.33
CA SER A 109 21.39 1.88 -18.13
C SER A 109 21.47 0.37 -17.88
N GLN A 110 22.36 -0.09 -17.01
CA GLN A 110 22.53 -1.52 -16.74
C GLN A 110 21.29 -2.10 -16.03
N ALA A 111 20.62 -3.04 -16.71
CA ALA A 111 19.50 -3.79 -16.15
C ALA A 111 19.92 -4.70 -14.98
N GLY A 112 18.95 -5.08 -14.15
CA GLY A 112 19.18 -5.99 -13.01
C GLY A 112 19.70 -5.31 -11.72
N PHE A 113 20.07 -4.03 -11.78
CA PHE A 113 20.45 -3.26 -10.59
C PHE A 113 19.21 -2.68 -9.91
N ARG A 114 18.88 -3.20 -8.72
CA ARG A 114 17.83 -2.65 -7.86
C ARG A 114 18.42 -1.75 -6.79
N LEU A 115 17.71 -0.68 -6.49
CA LEU A 115 18.00 0.25 -5.41
C LEU A 115 17.00 -0.02 -4.29
N PHE A 116 17.47 -0.19 -3.07
CA PHE A 116 16.64 -0.48 -1.90
C PHE A 116 16.67 0.71 -0.94
N ASN A 117 15.52 1.05 -0.39
CA ASN A 117 15.40 2.05 0.66
C ASN A 117 14.18 1.78 1.55
N LYS A 118 13.92 2.66 2.51
CA LYS A 118 12.70 2.64 3.32
C LYS A 118 12.26 4.04 3.74
N VAL A 119 10.97 4.17 4.00
CA VAL A 119 10.37 5.27 4.76
C VAL A 119 9.91 4.71 6.10
N SER A 120 10.11 5.45 7.19
CA SER A 120 9.72 5.01 8.52
C SER A 120 8.93 6.09 9.23
N MET A 121 7.90 5.69 9.97
CA MET A 121 7.09 6.60 10.77
C MET A 121 6.56 5.89 12.03
N TYR A 122 6.31 6.67 13.08
CA TYR A 122 5.68 6.16 14.30
C TYR A 122 4.17 6.32 14.19
N ILE A 123 3.43 5.24 14.38
CA ILE A 123 1.99 5.19 14.17
C ILE A 123 1.29 4.76 15.48
N PRO A 124 0.25 5.48 15.92
CA PRO A 124 -0.55 5.05 17.06
C PRO A 124 -1.39 3.81 16.72
N PRO A 125 -1.85 3.04 17.72
CA PRO A 125 -2.69 1.87 17.49
C PRO A 125 -3.97 2.22 16.72
N GLY A 126 -4.33 1.39 15.74
CA GLY A 126 -5.47 1.65 14.87
C GLY A 126 -5.46 0.81 13.60
N VAL A 127 -6.45 1.05 12.75
CA VAL A 127 -6.56 0.43 11.42
C VAL A 127 -6.33 1.53 10.38
N TYR A 128 -5.43 1.26 9.45
CA TYR A 128 -4.97 2.23 8.46
C TYR A 128 -4.86 1.61 7.08
N SER A 129 -4.85 2.47 6.06
CA SER A 129 -4.28 2.16 4.75
C SER A 129 -3.13 3.13 4.49
N ALA A 130 -2.28 2.84 3.52
CA ALA A 130 -1.17 3.72 3.17
C ALA A 130 -0.90 3.74 1.68
N ARG A 131 -0.28 4.81 1.17
CA ARG A 131 0.20 4.92 -0.21
C ARG A 131 1.65 5.33 -0.21
N LEU A 132 2.52 4.47 -0.71
CA LEU A 132 3.92 4.80 -0.97
C LEU A 132 4.01 5.36 -2.39
N THR A 133 4.50 6.59 -2.54
CA THR A 133 4.80 7.22 -3.83
C THR A 133 6.30 7.42 -3.96
N VAL A 134 6.90 6.92 -5.04
CA VAL A 134 8.32 7.13 -5.37
C VAL A 134 8.42 7.92 -6.66
N ILE A 135 9.23 8.98 -6.65
CA ILE A 135 9.37 9.95 -7.73
C ILE A 135 10.84 10.09 -8.09
N ASP A 136 11.15 9.95 -9.38
CA ASP A 136 12.41 10.42 -9.94
C ASP A 136 12.34 11.95 -10.13
N ALA A 137 13.19 12.69 -9.41
CA ALA A 137 13.14 14.13 -9.38
C ALA A 137 13.52 14.80 -10.71
N ALA A 138 14.30 14.11 -11.57
CA ALA A 138 14.69 14.63 -12.88
C ALA A 138 13.55 14.42 -13.90
N SER A 139 13.17 13.17 -14.16
CA SER A 139 12.13 12.86 -15.16
C SER A 139 10.71 13.15 -14.72
N LYS A 140 10.48 13.36 -13.41
CA LYS A 140 9.16 13.45 -12.77
C LYS A 140 8.31 12.19 -12.87
N ARG A 141 8.84 11.10 -13.44
CA ARG A 141 8.17 9.80 -13.43
C ARG A 141 8.00 9.33 -11.99
N ARG A 142 6.83 8.76 -11.71
CA ARG A 142 6.48 8.23 -10.40
C ARG A 142 5.91 6.83 -10.48
N ALA A 143 5.92 6.14 -9.35
CA ALA A 143 5.27 4.87 -9.14
C ALA A 143 4.69 4.82 -7.72
N GLU A 144 3.65 4.01 -7.57
CA GLU A 144 2.87 3.96 -6.33
C GLU A 144 2.61 2.52 -5.91
N VAL A 145 2.54 2.29 -4.60
CA VAL A 145 2.10 1.04 -3.98
C VAL A 145 1.06 1.39 -2.92
N PHE A 146 -0.12 0.76 -2.99
CA PHE A 146 -1.16 0.92 -1.98
C PHE A 146 -1.18 -0.26 -1.02
N TYR A 147 -1.22 0.08 0.26
CA TYR A 147 -1.42 -0.85 1.37
C TYR A 147 -2.88 -0.76 1.78
N ASN A 148 -3.72 -1.65 1.25
CA ASN A 148 -5.19 -1.52 1.29
C ASN A 148 -5.79 -1.47 2.70
N SER A 149 -5.24 -2.22 3.66
CA SER A 149 -5.60 -2.16 5.08
C SER A 149 -4.58 -2.93 5.92
N PHE A 150 -4.15 -2.35 7.04
CA PHE A 150 -3.33 -3.02 8.04
C PHE A 150 -3.68 -2.51 9.45
N THR A 151 -3.48 -3.37 10.44
CA THR A 151 -3.76 -3.05 11.85
C THR A 151 -2.46 -2.83 12.60
N VAL A 152 -2.36 -1.70 13.28
CA VAL A 152 -1.31 -1.39 14.24
C VAL A 152 -1.86 -1.69 15.63
N VAL A 153 -1.26 -2.67 16.31
CA VAL A 153 -1.59 -3.00 17.69
C VAL A 153 -0.72 -2.19 18.67
N PRO A 154 -1.19 -1.92 19.90
CA PRO A 154 -0.36 -1.30 20.91
C PRO A 154 0.87 -2.17 21.25
N PRO A 155 2.05 -1.56 21.50
CA PRO A 155 3.21 -2.27 22.02
C PRO A 155 2.87 -3.03 23.30
N VAL A 156 3.20 -4.31 23.33
CA VAL A 156 3.03 -5.18 24.50
C VAL A 156 4.06 -4.79 25.56
N THR A 157 3.70 -4.78 26.85
CA THR A 157 4.64 -4.38 27.94
C THR A 157 4.77 -5.42 29.05
N ASP A 158 3.89 -6.41 29.07
CA ASP A 158 3.66 -7.32 30.19
C ASP A 158 4.09 -8.78 29.91
N TYR A 159 4.34 -9.11 28.65
CA TYR A 159 4.92 -10.39 28.24
C TYR A 159 5.92 -10.21 27.10
N VAL A 160 6.79 -11.21 26.93
CA VAL A 160 7.71 -11.31 25.79
C VAL A 160 6.94 -11.08 24.50
N SER A 161 7.46 -10.21 23.63
CA SER A 161 6.80 -9.89 22.36
C SER A 161 7.79 -9.80 21.22
N LEU A 162 7.42 -10.35 20.07
CA LEU A 162 8.15 -10.27 18.81
C LEU A 162 7.63 -9.12 17.95
N SER A 163 8.54 -8.48 17.21
CA SER A 163 8.18 -7.61 16.10
C SER A 163 7.66 -8.41 14.90
N GLY A 164 7.17 -7.70 13.88
CA GLY A 164 7.07 -8.28 12.55
C GLY A 164 8.43 -8.74 12.02
N VAL A 165 8.40 -9.66 11.05
CA VAL A 165 9.60 -10.20 10.41
C VAL A 165 9.89 -9.40 9.14
N THR A 166 11.13 -8.97 8.97
CA THR A 166 11.65 -8.48 7.70
C THR A 166 12.47 -9.57 7.03
N PHE A 167 11.94 -10.14 5.95
CA PHE A 167 12.76 -10.95 5.04
C PHE A 167 13.74 -10.05 4.28
N ALA A 168 14.97 -10.51 4.12
CA ALA A 168 16.06 -9.72 3.60
C ALA A 168 16.88 -10.47 2.55
N HIS A 169 17.33 -9.75 1.53
CA HIS A 169 18.32 -10.24 0.58
C HIS A 169 19.69 -10.41 1.25
N ASP A 170 20.03 -9.51 2.17
CA ASP A 170 21.28 -9.56 2.92
C ASP A 170 21.14 -8.90 4.30
N ILE A 171 21.85 -9.45 5.28
CA ILE A 171 21.99 -8.89 6.63
C ILE A 171 23.47 -8.97 7.00
N THR A 172 24.08 -7.82 7.26
CA THR A 172 25.49 -7.73 7.67
C THR A 172 25.61 -7.02 9.01
N ALA A 173 26.36 -7.57 9.96
CA ALA A 173 26.77 -6.81 11.14
C ALA A 173 27.68 -5.65 10.71
N ILE A 174 27.48 -4.48 11.30
CA ILE A 174 28.28 -3.29 10.99
C ILE A 174 29.38 -3.16 12.01
N ASP A 175 30.60 -3.00 11.52
CA ASP A 175 31.68 -2.40 12.30
C ASP A 175 31.80 -0.91 11.95
N ASP A 176 32.43 -0.13 12.83
CA ASP A 176 32.58 1.32 12.68
C ASP A 176 33.36 1.75 11.41
N SER A 177 33.96 0.80 10.67
CA SER A 177 34.75 1.07 9.46
C SER A 177 33.95 1.00 8.15
N VAL A 178 32.72 0.45 8.17
CA VAL A 178 31.92 0.28 6.94
C VAL A 178 31.14 1.56 6.60
N VAL A 179 31.49 2.19 5.47
CA VAL A 179 30.64 3.22 4.83
C VAL A 179 29.41 2.55 4.24
N THR A 180 28.31 2.55 4.97
CA THR A 180 27.02 1.99 4.53
C THR A 180 25.93 3.06 4.51
N ASP A 181 24.85 2.81 3.76
CA ASP A 181 23.66 3.65 3.86
C ASP A 181 23.05 3.48 5.26
N ARG A 182 23.27 4.49 6.11
CA ARG A 182 22.82 4.51 7.51
C ARG A 182 21.31 4.35 7.66
N ARG A 183 20.52 4.62 6.62
CA ARG A 183 19.07 4.39 6.64
C ARG A 183 18.72 2.91 6.62
N MET A 184 19.59 2.07 6.07
CA MET A 184 19.41 0.62 6.05
C MET A 184 19.99 -0.05 7.30
N VAL A 185 20.45 0.74 8.27
CA VAL A 185 21.06 0.26 9.51
C VAL A 185 20.01 0.20 10.61
N ARG A 186 19.98 -0.92 11.31
CA ARG A 186 19.06 -1.18 12.41
C ARG A 186 19.75 -2.00 13.50
N ASN A 187 19.82 -1.44 14.71
CA ASN A 187 20.39 -2.09 15.89
C ASN A 187 21.75 -2.78 15.64
N GLY A 188 22.66 -2.10 14.91
CA GLY A 188 24.01 -2.62 14.61
C GLY A 188 24.10 -3.51 13.36
N PHE A 189 23.01 -3.72 12.63
CA PHE A 189 22.98 -4.51 11.40
C PHE A 189 22.56 -3.67 10.21
N LYS A 190 23.21 -3.85 9.07
CA LYS A 190 22.73 -3.39 7.77
C LYS A 190 21.75 -4.45 7.25
N VAL A 191 20.48 -4.08 7.09
CA VAL A 191 19.43 -4.97 6.59
C VAL A 191 19.01 -4.49 5.20
N VAL A 192 19.21 -5.32 4.19
CA VAL A 192 18.71 -5.06 2.83
C VAL A 192 17.40 -5.84 2.67
N PRO A 193 16.24 -5.19 2.83
CA PRO A 193 14.95 -5.87 2.84
C PRO A 193 14.63 -6.45 1.47
N ASN A 194 13.83 -7.50 1.48
CA ASN A 194 13.11 -8.01 0.33
C ASN A 194 11.64 -7.55 0.47
N PRO A 195 11.24 -6.40 -0.12
CA PRO A 195 9.98 -5.74 0.23
C PRO A 195 8.74 -6.61 -0.01
N ILE A 196 8.79 -7.47 -1.02
CA ILE A 196 7.67 -8.35 -1.40
C ILE A 196 7.85 -9.79 -0.90
N SER A 197 8.91 -10.07 -0.14
CA SER A 197 9.21 -11.40 0.41
C SER A 197 9.24 -12.52 -0.65
N THR A 198 9.78 -12.20 -1.84
CA THR A 198 9.88 -13.14 -2.97
C THR A 198 11.31 -13.59 -3.18
N PHE A 199 11.51 -14.90 -3.22
CA PHE A 199 12.78 -15.54 -3.52
C PHE A 199 12.64 -16.31 -4.84
N ASN A 200 13.72 -16.39 -5.60
CA ASN A 200 13.78 -17.20 -6.80
C ASN A 200 14.21 -18.63 -6.46
N THR A 201 13.90 -19.58 -7.33
CA THR A 201 14.44 -20.96 -7.23
C THR A 201 15.96 -21.03 -7.28
N ASP A 202 16.62 -19.99 -7.80
CA ASP A 202 18.08 -19.87 -7.84
C ASP A 202 18.67 -19.26 -6.54
N ASP A 203 17.82 -18.71 -5.66
CA ASP A 203 18.26 -18.25 -4.35
C ASP A 203 18.55 -19.45 -3.45
N TRP A 204 19.67 -19.41 -2.73
CA TRP A 204 20.10 -20.54 -1.89
C TRP A 204 19.72 -20.38 -0.42
N ARG A 205 19.33 -19.17 0.01
CA ARG A 205 18.94 -18.89 1.40
C ARG A 205 17.90 -17.78 1.52
N VAL A 206 17.16 -17.84 2.62
CA VAL A 206 16.35 -16.74 3.15
C VAL A 206 17.08 -16.17 4.36
N ASN A 207 17.19 -14.84 4.44
CA ASN A 207 17.60 -14.15 5.66
C ASN A 207 16.38 -13.46 6.27
N LEU A 208 16.32 -13.43 7.60
CA LEU A 208 15.27 -12.73 8.33
C LEU A 208 15.86 -11.87 9.45
N TYR A 209 15.18 -10.75 9.70
CA TYR A 209 15.40 -9.84 10.82
C TYR A 209 14.11 -9.71 11.63
N ALA A 210 14.22 -9.82 12.95
CA ALA A 210 13.16 -9.49 13.90
C ALA A 210 13.75 -8.95 15.20
N GLU A 211 12.90 -8.39 16.06
CA GLU A 211 13.25 -7.95 17.41
C GLU A 211 12.36 -8.64 18.43
N ALA A 212 12.95 -9.06 19.55
CA ALA A 212 12.23 -9.50 20.74
C ALA A 212 12.32 -8.43 21.82
N TYR A 213 11.22 -8.18 22.51
CA TYR A 213 11.09 -7.21 23.59
C TYR A 213 10.57 -7.87 24.86
N ASN A 214 10.67 -7.15 25.98
CA ASN A 214 10.22 -7.57 27.31
C ASN A 214 10.88 -8.86 27.80
N LEU A 215 12.15 -9.09 27.43
CA LEU A 215 12.93 -10.22 27.91
C LEU A 215 13.31 -10.01 29.37
N SER A 216 13.24 -11.07 30.18
CA SER A 216 13.69 -11.03 31.57
C SER A 216 15.21 -11.01 31.64
N PHE A 217 15.76 -9.90 32.10
CA PHE A 217 17.20 -9.70 32.20
C PHE A 217 17.60 -9.12 33.55
N LEU A 218 18.55 -9.80 34.20
CA LEU A 218 19.23 -9.33 35.40
C LEU A 218 20.74 -9.34 35.12
N PRO A 219 21.45 -8.20 35.21
CA PRO A 219 22.87 -8.11 34.82
C PRO A 219 23.79 -9.14 35.49
N ASP A 220 23.47 -9.56 36.71
CA ASP A 220 24.27 -10.49 37.51
C ASP A 220 23.84 -11.96 37.37
N GLN A 221 22.91 -12.27 36.46
CA GLN A 221 22.42 -13.63 36.22
C GLN A 221 22.54 -14.03 34.76
N THR A 222 23.09 -15.22 34.53
CA THR A 222 23.07 -15.85 33.21
C THR A 222 21.63 -16.24 32.87
N SER A 223 21.09 -15.65 31.81
CA SER A 223 19.78 -15.97 31.25
C SER A 223 19.93 -16.29 29.77
N GLN A 224 19.05 -17.14 29.25
CA GLN A 224 19.09 -17.59 27.85
C GLN A 224 17.76 -17.30 27.17
N VAL A 225 17.85 -16.93 25.90
CA VAL A 225 16.71 -16.81 24.99
C VAL A 225 16.83 -17.91 23.96
N GLU A 226 15.80 -18.71 23.82
CA GLU A 226 15.72 -19.74 22.81
C GLU A 226 14.95 -19.23 21.61
N VAL A 227 15.56 -19.32 20.43
CA VAL A 227 14.97 -18.97 19.14
C VAL A 227 14.73 -20.25 18.37
N ALA A 228 13.49 -20.52 18.00
CA ALA A 228 13.11 -21.65 17.17
C ALA A 228 12.48 -21.17 15.87
N LEU A 229 12.84 -21.83 14.77
CA LEU A 229 12.40 -21.49 13.43
C LEU A 229 11.87 -22.74 12.74
N SER A 230 10.65 -22.64 12.22
CA SER A 230 10.05 -23.67 11.35
C SER A 230 9.43 -23.02 10.13
N VAL A 231 9.31 -23.79 9.06
CA VAL A 231 8.57 -23.39 7.87
C VAL A 231 7.36 -24.30 7.72
N LEU A 232 6.23 -23.68 7.41
CA LEU A 232 4.95 -24.30 7.16
C LEU A 232 4.55 -24.08 5.70
N ASN A 233 3.73 -24.99 5.18
CA ASN A 233 2.99 -24.77 3.94
C ASN A 233 1.90 -23.71 4.17
N ILE A 234 1.32 -23.20 3.09
CA ILE A 234 0.22 -22.22 3.15
C ILE A 234 -1.02 -22.72 3.92
N ASP A 235 -1.22 -24.04 3.98
CA ASP A 235 -2.29 -24.68 4.77
C ASP A 235 -1.92 -24.86 6.26
N SER A 236 -0.81 -24.24 6.70
CA SER A 236 -0.25 -24.32 8.05
C SER A 236 0.27 -25.69 8.48
N SER A 237 0.34 -26.68 7.57
CA SER A 237 1.04 -27.94 7.85
C SER A 237 2.55 -27.72 7.91
N LEU A 238 3.24 -28.42 8.80
CA LEU A 238 4.70 -28.32 8.92
C LEU A 238 5.36 -28.79 7.61
N TYR A 239 6.12 -27.90 6.98
CA TYR A 239 6.96 -28.23 5.83
C TYR A 239 8.34 -28.70 6.32
N MET A 240 8.99 -27.92 7.18
CA MET A 240 10.32 -28.24 7.70
C MET A 240 10.56 -27.58 9.06
N ASP A 241 11.15 -28.31 10.00
CA ASP A 241 11.75 -27.73 11.20
C ASP A 241 13.20 -27.32 10.86
N ILE A 242 13.53 -26.04 11.02
CA ILE A 242 14.78 -25.49 10.52
C ILE A 242 15.85 -25.55 11.59
N GLN A 243 15.59 -24.90 12.72
CA GLN A 243 16.58 -24.80 13.78
C GLN A 243 15.95 -24.41 15.11
N LYS A 244 16.68 -24.74 16.17
CA LYS A 244 16.40 -24.34 17.53
C LYS A 244 17.73 -23.99 18.20
N LYS A 245 17.87 -22.74 18.65
CA LYS A 245 19.15 -22.17 19.10
C LYS A 245 18.97 -21.39 20.38
N SER A 246 19.85 -21.61 21.36
CA SER A 246 19.93 -20.79 22.57
C SER A 246 20.94 -19.66 22.37
N LEU A 247 20.54 -18.45 22.73
CA LEU A 247 21.33 -17.22 22.73
C LEU A 247 21.50 -16.74 24.17
N ASP A 248 22.65 -16.15 24.49
CA ASP A 248 22.82 -15.44 25.76
C ASP A 248 21.92 -14.21 25.77
N ASN A 249 21.11 -14.06 26.81
CA ASN A 249 20.32 -12.86 26.98
C ASN A 249 21.23 -11.70 27.44
N ARG A 250 21.24 -10.61 26.69
CA ARG A 250 22.12 -9.45 26.92
C ARG A 250 21.36 -8.18 27.33
N GLY A 251 20.04 -8.26 27.48
CA GLY A 251 19.22 -7.10 27.83
C GLY A 251 17.74 -7.42 27.84
N THR A 252 16.91 -6.38 28.01
CA THR A 252 15.44 -6.51 27.96
C THR A 252 14.89 -6.62 26.54
N SER A 253 15.76 -6.53 25.53
CA SER A 253 15.44 -6.70 24.12
C SER A 253 16.59 -7.40 23.40
N ALA A 254 16.27 -8.16 22.35
CA ALA A 254 17.25 -8.84 21.51
C ALA A 254 16.93 -8.68 20.04
N VAL A 255 17.99 -8.53 19.22
CA VAL A 255 17.89 -8.60 17.76
C VAL A 255 18.04 -10.06 17.33
N ILE A 256 17.16 -10.50 16.46
CA ILE A 256 17.14 -11.85 15.91
C ILE A 256 17.47 -11.75 14.43
N THR A 257 18.64 -12.26 14.07
CA THR A 257 19.07 -12.40 12.68
C THR A 257 19.32 -13.86 12.41
N GLU A 258 18.50 -14.46 11.55
CA GLU A 258 18.63 -15.88 11.21
C GLU A 258 18.63 -16.06 9.69
N ALA A 259 19.20 -17.18 9.25
CA ALA A 259 19.20 -17.56 7.85
C ALA A 259 19.04 -19.06 7.71
N PHE A 260 18.36 -19.48 6.64
CA PHE A 260 18.15 -20.89 6.35
C PHE A 260 18.19 -21.17 4.85
N GLY A 261 18.63 -22.38 4.50
CA GLY A 261 18.76 -22.80 3.11
C GLY A 261 17.41 -23.11 2.48
N ILE A 262 17.21 -22.62 1.25
CA ILE A 262 16.02 -22.92 0.43
C ILE A 262 16.39 -23.56 -0.92
N SER A 263 17.64 -24.01 -1.05
CA SER A 263 18.07 -24.77 -2.23
C SER A 263 17.16 -25.97 -2.44
N ASP A 264 16.72 -26.14 -3.70
CA ASP A 264 15.85 -27.23 -4.14
C ASP A 264 14.40 -27.18 -3.60
N TRP A 265 13.99 -26.09 -2.96
CA TRP A 265 12.60 -25.92 -2.55
C TRP A 265 11.71 -25.59 -3.76
N PRO A 266 10.53 -26.21 -3.89
CA PRO A 266 9.66 -25.98 -5.02
C PRO A 266 9.05 -24.56 -4.97
N PRO A 267 8.69 -23.98 -6.13
CA PRO A 267 7.89 -22.76 -6.17
C PRO A 267 6.60 -22.92 -5.35
N GLY A 268 6.24 -21.89 -4.60
CA GLY A 268 5.10 -21.94 -3.70
C GLY A 268 5.13 -20.84 -2.65
N VAL A 269 4.04 -20.73 -1.89
CA VAL A 269 3.93 -19.83 -0.75
C VAL A 269 4.16 -20.62 0.53
N TYR A 270 5.03 -20.09 1.38
CA TYR A 270 5.44 -20.68 2.64
C TYR A 270 5.21 -19.69 3.79
N ILE A 271 5.06 -20.22 4.99
CA ILE A 271 4.96 -19.42 6.22
C ILE A 271 6.18 -19.75 7.08
N CYS A 272 7.00 -18.75 7.37
CA CYS A 272 8.06 -18.84 8.35
C CYS A 272 7.48 -18.55 9.74
N ARG A 273 7.57 -19.52 10.64
CA ARG A 273 7.19 -19.39 12.04
C ARG A 273 8.44 -19.21 12.89
N LEU A 274 8.56 -18.03 13.49
CA LEU A 274 9.60 -17.67 14.43
C LEU A 274 9.02 -17.68 15.85
N ILE A 275 9.67 -18.42 16.74
CA ILE A 275 9.30 -18.51 18.16
C ILE A 275 10.48 -18.02 18.99
N VAL A 276 10.20 -17.15 19.96
CA VAL A 276 11.16 -16.75 20.99
C VAL A 276 10.65 -17.21 22.34
N ASN A 277 11.48 -17.93 23.07
CA ASN A 277 11.21 -18.40 24.41
C ASN A 277 12.26 -17.85 25.38
N ASP A 278 11.82 -17.02 26.33
CA ASP A 278 12.65 -16.51 27.41
C ASP A 278 12.70 -17.54 28.54
N MET A 279 13.85 -18.18 28.70
CA MET A 279 14.02 -19.29 29.65
C MET A 279 13.91 -18.84 31.11
N SER A 280 14.10 -17.54 31.39
CA SER A 280 14.03 -17.01 32.76
C SER A 280 12.60 -16.74 33.21
N SER A 281 11.75 -16.21 32.33
CA SER A 281 10.33 -15.99 32.62
C SER A 281 9.45 -17.19 32.25
N SER A 282 9.96 -18.12 31.44
CA SER A 282 9.17 -19.17 30.76
C SER A 282 8.04 -18.60 29.89
N GLN A 283 8.16 -17.34 29.47
CA GLN A 283 7.26 -16.72 28.50
C GLN A 283 7.81 -16.94 27.09
N ALA A 284 6.90 -17.05 26.14
CA ALA A 284 7.24 -17.16 24.74
C ALA A 284 6.28 -16.35 23.88
N ASP A 285 6.76 -15.94 22.72
CA ASP A 285 5.94 -15.34 21.67
C ASP A 285 6.22 -15.99 20.31
N THR A 286 5.27 -15.90 19.40
CA THR A 286 5.33 -16.48 18.06
C THR A 286 4.88 -15.48 17.02
N VAL A 287 5.66 -15.33 15.96
CA VAL A 287 5.29 -14.56 14.78
C VAL A 287 5.37 -15.44 13.53
N ASP A 288 4.33 -15.37 12.71
CA ASP A 288 4.24 -16.03 11.42
C ASP A 288 4.41 -14.97 10.31
N ALA A 289 5.28 -15.25 9.33
CA ALA A 289 5.52 -14.37 8.20
C ALA A 289 5.56 -15.15 6.89
N ALA A 290 4.73 -14.75 5.92
CA ALA A 290 4.65 -15.42 4.63
C ALA A 290 5.77 -14.94 3.68
N PHE A 291 6.32 -15.88 2.91
CA PHE A 291 7.21 -15.60 1.79
C PHE A 291 6.88 -16.54 0.63
N GLN A 292 7.34 -16.20 -0.57
CA GLN A 292 7.10 -17.02 -1.76
C GLN A 292 8.40 -17.34 -2.48
N ILE A 293 8.46 -18.56 -3.03
CA ILE A 293 9.49 -19.00 -3.97
C ILE A 293 8.85 -19.03 -5.35
N VAL A 294 9.48 -18.39 -6.32
CA VAL A 294 9.04 -18.33 -7.72
C VAL A 294 10.13 -18.83 -8.65
N SER A 295 9.77 -19.53 -9.72
CA SER A 295 10.75 -19.87 -10.76
C SER A 295 10.93 -18.71 -11.73
N VAL A 296 12.11 -18.63 -12.36
CA VAL A 296 12.39 -17.63 -13.42
C VAL A 296 11.41 -17.82 -14.59
N GLU A 297 11.05 -19.06 -14.90
CA GLU A 297 10.06 -19.39 -15.92
C GLU A 297 8.67 -18.89 -15.53
N GLN A 298 8.25 -19.08 -14.28
CA GLN A 298 6.96 -18.59 -13.80
C GLN A 298 6.94 -17.07 -13.74
N LEU A 299 8.04 -16.40 -13.39
CA LEU A 299 8.15 -14.94 -13.51
C LEU A 299 8.08 -14.47 -14.96
N ALA A 300 8.63 -15.22 -15.92
CA ALA A 300 8.53 -14.90 -17.34
C ALA A 300 7.12 -15.15 -17.89
N ILE A 301 6.47 -16.24 -17.46
CA ILE A 301 5.07 -16.54 -17.76
C ILE A 301 4.18 -15.48 -17.14
N ASP A 302 4.35 -15.12 -15.87
CA ASP A 302 3.57 -14.08 -15.19
C ASP A 302 3.83 -12.71 -15.78
N LYS A 303 5.05 -12.40 -16.27
CA LYS A 303 5.29 -11.16 -17.03
C LYS A 303 4.59 -11.16 -18.38
N ASN A 304 4.60 -12.29 -19.09
CA ASN A 304 3.91 -12.45 -20.38
C ASN A 304 2.39 -12.54 -20.23
N ALA A 305 1.93 -13.14 -19.14
CA ALA A 305 0.53 -13.26 -18.74
C ALA A 305 0.05 -11.93 -18.18
N ARG A 306 0.84 -11.15 -17.43
CA ARG A 306 0.50 -9.76 -17.06
C ARG A 306 0.49 -8.82 -18.26
N LYS A 307 1.31 -9.08 -19.28
CA LYS A 307 1.18 -8.46 -20.61
C LYS A 307 -0.06 -8.93 -21.40
N ALA A 308 -0.69 -10.04 -21.01
CA ALA A 308 -1.83 -10.64 -21.73
C ALA A 308 -3.13 -10.70 -20.89
N PHE A 309 -3.07 -10.34 -19.62
CA PHE A 309 -4.16 -10.37 -18.66
C PHE A 309 -4.54 -8.93 -18.41
N ASP A 310 -5.51 -8.49 -19.20
CA ASP A 310 -6.18 -7.25 -18.88
C ASP A 310 -7.21 -7.53 -17.77
N PRO A 311 -7.13 -6.88 -16.60
CA PRO A 311 -8.16 -7.00 -15.56
C PRO A 311 -9.58 -6.78 -16.09
N TYR A 312 -9.75 -5.98 -17.15
CA TYR A 312 -11.00 -5.77 -17.86
C TYR A 312 -11.65 -7.09 -18.33
N ASP A 313 -10.84 -8.07 -18.72
CA ASP A 313 -11.33 -9.35 -19.23
C ASP A 313 -11.98 -10.22 -18.15
N THR A 314 -11.70 -9.96 -16.88
CA THR A 314 -12.37 -10.63 -15.75
C THR A 314 -13.70 -9.99 -15.36
N LEU A 315 -13.97 -8.77 -15.84
CA LEU A 315 -15.17 -8.04 -15.48
C LEU A 315 -16.41 -8.59 -16.18
N SER A 316 -17.53 -8.59 -15.47
CA SER A 316 -18.85 -8.85 -16.06
C SER A 316 -19.16 -7.81 -17.15
N LEU A 317 -19.95 -8.17 -18.16
CA LEU A 317 -20.39 -7.22 -19.20
C LEU A 317 -21.05 -5.97 -18.59
N GLN A 318 -21.82 -6.15 -17.50
CA GLN A 318 -22.44 -5.04 -16.80
C GLN A 318 -21.39 -4.08 -16.23
N SER A 319 -20.37 -4.58 -15.54
CA SER A 319 -19.26 -3.77 -15.02
C SER A 319 -18.52 -3.06 -16.15
N ARG A 320 -18.27 -3.75 -17.27
CA ARG A 320 -17.63 -3.15 -18.45
C ARG A 320 -18.42 -1.97 -19.03
N VAL A 321 -19.76 -2.07 -19.10
CA VAL A 321 -20.63 -0.96 -19.51
C VAL A 321 -20.60 0.19 -18.50
N ARG A 322 -20.59 -0.13 -17.20
CA ARG A 322 -20.55 0.88 -16.12
C ARG A 322 -19.26 1.68 -16.13
N LEU A 323 -18.12 1.05 -16.43
CA LEU A 323 -16.82 1.71 -16.53
C LEU A 323 -16.88 2.92 -17.46
N VAL A 324 -17.34 2.71 -18.70
CA VAL A 324 -17.36 3.76 -19.72
C VAL A 324 -18.52 4.74 -19.55
N TYR A 325 -19.50 4.43 -18.69
CA TYR A 325 -20.80 5.11 -18.67
C TYR A 325 -20.69 6.64 -18.56
N TYR A 326 -19.86 7.18 -17.67
CA TYR A 326 -19.74 8.63 -17.50
C TYR A 326 -18.86 9.32 -18.54
N ARG A 327 -18.19 8.57 -19.41
CA ARG A 327 -17.39 9.09 -20.54
C ARG A 327 -18.19 9.18 -21.84
N LEU A 328 -19.35 8.50 -21.90
CA LEU A 328 -20.22 8.51 -23.07
C LEU A 328 -21.13 9.74 -23.13
N THR A 329 -21.34 10.25 -24.35
CA THR A 329 -22.37 11.25 -24.66
C THR A 329 -23.78 10.67 -24.45
N PRO A 330 -24.83 11.52 -24.34
CA PRO A 330 -26.21 11.04 -24.20
C PRO A 330 -26.66 10.09 -25.32
N VAL A 331 -26.26 10.37 -26.57
CA VAL A 331 -26.60 9.53 -27.74
C VAL A 331 -25.91 8.17 -27.67
N GLU A 332 -24.64 8.16 -27.27
CA GLU A 332 -23.87 6.92 -27.08
C GLU A 332 -24.43 6.06 -25.95
N LYS A 333 -24.80 6.67 -24.82
CA LYS A 333 -25.47 5.97 -23.70
C LYS A 333 -26.75 5.30 -24.18
N GLN A 334 -27.60 6.03 -24.90
CA GLN A 334 -28.83 5.49 -25.45
C GLN A 334 -28.55 4.33 -26.41
N THR A 335 -27.60 4.53 -27.32
CA THR A 335 -27.18 3.51 -28.29
C THR A 335 -26.72 2.25 -27.57
N LEU A 336 -25.71 2.35 -26.68
CA LEU A 336 -25.16 1.22 -25.94
C LEU A 336 -26.21 0.49 -25.10
N SER A 337 -27.13 1.22 -24.45
CA SER A 337 -28.20 0.63 -23.65
C SER A 337 -29.17 -0.22 -24.47
N SER A 338 -29.42 0.15 -25.73
CA SER A 338 -30.35 -0.53 -26.64
C SER A 338 -29.78 -1.80 -27.30
N LEU A 339 -28.45 -1.98 -27.25
CA LEU A 339 -27.78 -3.13 -27.86
C LEU A 339 -27.96 -4.41 -27.04
N GLY A 340 -28.06 -5.56 -27.74
CA GLY A 340 -27.93 -6.88 -27.12
C GLY A 340 -26.47 -7.18 -26.73
N ASP A 341 -26.26 -8.15 -25.86
CA ASP A 341 -24.96 -8.40 -25.20
C ASP A 341 -23.77 -8.54 -26.16
N LYS A 342 -23.94 -9.30 -27.27
CA LYS A 342 -22.90 -9.44 -28.29
C LYS A 342 -22.55 -8.11 -28.96
N ALA A 343 -23.55 -7.27 -29.22
CA ALA A 343 -23.34 -5.97 -29.83
C ALA A 343 -22.74 -4.97 -28.83
N LYS A 344 -23.07 -5.09 -27.53
CA LYS A 344 -22.42 -4.32 -26.45
C LYS A 344 -20.93 -4.64 -26.35
N LEU A 345 -20.55 -5.92 -26.41
CA LEU A 345 -19.14 -6.32 -26.40
C LEU A 345 -18.38 -5.72 -27.58
N ASN A 346 -18.94 -5.81 -28.79
CA ASN A 346 -18.33 -5.21 -29.98
C ASN A 346 -18.22 -3.68 -29.87
N TYR A 347 -19.26 -3.01 -29.35
CA TYR A 347 -19.23 -1.57 -29.11
C TYR A 347 -18.10 -1.20 -28.15
N LEU A 348 -17.98 -1.91 -27.03
CA LEU A 348 -16.95 -1.65 -26.03
C LEU A 348 -15.54 -1.92 -26.57
N GLU A 349 -15.37 -2.97 -27.37
CA GLU A 349 -14.09 -3.24 -28.05
C GLU A 349 -13.70 -2.07 -28.97
N GLN A 350 -14.66 -1.55 -29.74
CA GLN A 350 -14.43 -0.41 -30.62
C GLN A 350 -14.17 0.88 -29.83
N TYR A 351 -14.93 1.13 -28.76
CA TYR A 351 -14.73 2.28 -27.87
C TYR A 351 -13.30 2.33 -27.36
N TRP A 352 -12.77 1.22 -26.83
CA TRP A 352 -11.40 1.20 -26.31
C TRP A 352 -10.35 1.38 -27.40
N LYS A 353 -10.57 0.86 -28.62
CA LYS A 353 -9.66 1.10 -29.75
C LYS A 353 -9.61 2.57 -30.18
N GLU A 354 -10.75 3.27 -30.11
CA GLU A 354 -10.85 4.67 -30.51
C GLU A 354 -10.32 5.64 -29.45
N HIS A 355 -10.28 5.20 -28.19
CA HIS A 355 -9.85 6.00 -27.04
C HIS A 355 -8.51 5.53 -26.46
N ASP A 356 -7.78 4.67 -27.16
CA ASP A 356 -6.45 4.24 -26.73
C ASP A 356 -5.44 5.36 -27.02
N ASP A 357 -4.88 5.96 -25.96
CA ASP A 357 -3.93 7.06 -26.07
C ASP A 357 -2.55 6.58 -26.59
N TYR A 358 -2.24 5.28 -26.42
CA TYR A 358 -0.95 4.67 -26.76
C TYR A 358 -1.14 3.33 -27.49
N PRO A 359 -1.69 3.32 -28.72
CA PRO A 359 -2.01 2.08 -29.43
C PRO A 359 -0.79 1.21 -29.79
N GLU A 360 0.43 1.72 -29.61
CA GLU A 360 1.68 0.98 -29.73
C GLU A 360 2.00 0.09 -28.52
N THR A 361 1.35 0.29 -27.37
CA THR A 361 1.48 -0.57 -26.20
C THR A 361 0.44 -1.70 -26.24
N PRO A 362 0.78 -2.89 -25.70
CA PRO A 362 -0.19 -3.97 -25.57
C PRO A 362 -1.25 -3.67 -24.49
N GLU A 363 -0.99 -2.75 -23.57
CA GLU A 363 -1.92 -2.28 -22.55
C GLU A 363 -2.72 -1.06 -23.03
N VAL A 364 -3.96 -0.92 -22.53
CA VAL A 364 -4.83 0.26 -22.76
C VAL A 364 -4.87 1.07 -21.45
N GLU A 365 -4.02 2.09 -21.30
CA GLU A 365 -3.73 2.74 -20.01
C GLU A 365 -4.96 3.38 -19.37
N ASN A 366 -5.75 4.10 -20.15
CA ASN A 366 -6.97 4.76 -19.67
C ASN A 366 -8.05 3.77 -19.23
N ARG A 367 -8.06 2.54 -19.79
CA ARG A 367 -8.92 1.44 -19.33
C ARG A 367 -8.53 0.97 -17.94
N LEU A 368 -7.23 0.78 -17.71
CA LEU A 368 -6.71 0.35 -16.41
C LEU A 368 -6.96 1.41 -15.34
N GLU A 369 -6.74 2.68 -15.66
CA GLU A 369 -7.07 3.78 -14.76
C GLU A 369 -8.57 3.80 -14.41
N LEU A 370 -9.45 3.62 -15.40
CA LEU A 370 -10.90 3.65 -15.17
C LEU A 370 -11.37 2.47 -14.30
N ILE A 371 -10.70 1.31 -14.38
CA ILE A 371 -10.94 0.17 -13.49
C ILE A 371 -10.58 0.53 -12.05
N GLU A 372 -9.40 1.12 -11.83
CA GLU A 372 -8.98 1.56 -10.49
C GLU A 372 -9.94 2.59 -9.89
N LEU A 373 -10.39 3.57 -10.70
CA LEU A 373 -11.36 4.58 -10.26
C LEU A 373 -12.70 3.94 -9.90
N PHE A 374 -13.14 2.93 -10.66
CA PHE A 374 -14.40 2.24 -10.41
C PHE A 374 -14.37 1.41 -9.13
N ASP A 375 -13.27 0.70 -8.89
CA ASP A 375 -13.06 -0.05 -7.67
C ASP A 375 -13.00 0.88 -6.46
N ASP A 376 -12.30 2.00 -6.57
CA ASP A 376 -12.26 3.02 -5.52
C ASP A 376 -13.61 3.67 -5.28
N ALA A 377 -14.35 4.02 -6.33
CA ALA A 377 -15.68 4.61 -6.19
C ALA A 377 -16.62 3.67 -5.43
N ASN A 378 -16.62 2.38 -5.78
CA ASN A 378 -17.43 1.39 -5.10
C ASN A 378 -16.95 1.12 -3.67
N ARG A 379 -15.65 1.08 -3.43
CA ARG A 379 -15.08 0.81 -2.11
C ARG A 379 -15.29 1.98 -1.13
N LEU A 380 -15.14 3.21 -1.60
CA LEU A 380 -15.15 4.41 -0.77
C LEU A 380 -16.56 5.01 -0.61
N TYR A 381 -17.41 4.92 -1.63
CA TYR A 381 -18.68 5.66 -1.67
C TYR A 381 -19.92 4.77 -1.66
N SER A 382 -19.79 3.46 -1.45
CA SER A 382 -20.93 2.60 -1.17
C SER A 382 -21.35 2.72 0.29
N VAL A 383 -22.23 3.67 0.61
CA VAL A 383 -22.78 3.89 1.97
C VAL A 383 -23.45 2.63 2.53
N ASN A 384 -24.17 1.91 1.69
CA ASN A 384 -24.71 0.59 1.97
C ASN A 384 -24.33 -0.37 0.82
N PRO A 385 -23.32 -1.24 1.00
CA PRO A 385 -22.85 -2.14 -0.04
C PRO A 385 -23.91 -3.06 -0.68
N GLU A 386 -25.04 -3.30 -0.01
CA GLU A 386 -26.15 -4.11 -0.54
C GLU A 386 -27.16 -3.31 -1.37
N LYS A 387 -27.14 -1.98 -1.30
CA LYS A 387 -28.20 -1.10 -1.86
C LYS A 387 -27.69 0.08 -2.68
N THR A 388 -26.47 0.53 -2.42
CA THR A 388 -25.86 1.68 -3.11
C THR A 388 -24.60 1.25 -3.81
N ASP A 389 -24.62 1.40 -5.13
CA ASP A 389 -23.44 1.23 -5.97
C ASP A 389 -22.61 2.52 -5.89
N GLY A 390 -21.45 2.49 -5.22
CA GLY A 390 -20.62 3.67 -4.95
C GLY A 390 -20.23 4.46 -6.21
N TRP A 391 -19.99 3.78 -7.34
CA TRP A 391 -19.73 4.41 -8.64
C TRP A 391 -20.87 5.33 -9.11
N ASN A 392 -22.11 5.08 -8.67
CA ASN A 392 -23.31 5.83 -9.08
C ASN A 392 -23.72 6.93 -8.06
N THR A 393 -22.94 7.13 -7.00
CA THR A 393 -23.12 8.28 -6.09
C THR A 393 -22.63 9.58 -6.73
N HIS A 394 -22.93 10.75 -6.17
CA HIS A 394 -22.42 12.00 -6.73
C HIS A 394 -20.88 12.07 -6.63
N LEU A 395 -20.29 11.59 -5.52
CA LEU A 395 -18.84 11.47 -5.35
C LEU A 395 -18.24 10.48 -6.35
N GLY A 396 -18.79 9.26 -6.44
CA GLY A 396 -18.32 8.23 -7.37
C GLY A 396 -18.46 8.65 -8.83
N ARG A 397 -19.56 9.30 -9.21
CA ARG A 397 -19.75 9.87 -10.54
C ARG A 397 -18.67 10.88 -10.89
N VAL A 398 -18.43 11.87 -10.01
CA VAL A 398 -17.43 12.91 -10.25
C VAL A 398 -16.04 12.28 -10.35
N LEU A 399 -15.71 11.31 -9.50
CA LEU A 399 -14.47 10.53 -9.59
C LEU A 399 -14.33 9.83 -10.96
N MET A 400 -15.38 9.14 -11.42
CA MET A 400 -15.36 8.42 -12.70
C MET A 400 -15.29 9.35 -13.92
N GLN A 401 -15.92 10.52 -13.84
CA GLN A 401 -16.01 11.48 -14.95
C GLN A 401 -14.78 12.37 -15.06
N TYR A 402 -14.25 12.86 -13.93
CA TYR A 402 -13.17 13.85 -13.87
C TYR A 402 -11.83 13.29 -13.37
N GLY A 403 -11.80 12.04 -12.91
CA GLY A 403 -10.61 11.43 -12.32
C GLY A 403 -10.45 11.79 -10.83
N ARG A 404 -9.27 11.49 -10.26
CA ARG A 404 -8.98 11.78 -8.85
C ARG A 404 -8.83 13.28 -8.64
N PRO A 405 -9.43 13.86 -7.58
CA PRO A 405 -9.19 15.26 -7.25
C PRO A 405 -7.72 15.48 -6.87
N SER A 406 -7.20 16.65 -7.22
CA SER A 406 -5.87 17.11 -6.79
C SER A 406 -5.82 17.32 -5.27
N GLU A 407 -6.94 17.77 -4.69
CA GLU A 407 -7.09 18.04 -3.27
C GLU A 407 -8.54 17.82 -2.84
N ILE A 408 -8.73 17.28 -1.63
CA ILE A 408 -10.03 17.16 -0.97
C ILE A 408 -9.95 17.96 0.33
N GLU A 409 -10.82 18.93 0.47
CA GLU A 409 -10.98 19.72 1.69
C GLU A 409 -12.26 19.29 2.42
N ASP A 410 -12.10 18.60 3.53
CA ASP A 410 -13.20 18.28 4.44
C ASP A 410 -13.53 19.53 5.27
N LYS A 411 -14.70 20.11 5.03
CA LYS A 411 -15.25 21.16 5.89
C LYS A 411 -16.01 20.48 7.02
N THR A 412 -15.31 20.26 8.14
CA THR A 412 -15.95 19.97 9.42
C THR A 412 -16.38 21.28 10.03
N ALA A 413 -17.67 21.44 10.27
CA ALA A 413 -18.16 22.71 10.75
C ALA A 413 -17.88 22.89 12.24
N GLU A 414 -17.47 24.10 12.63
CA GLU A 414 -17.18 24.50 14.02
C GLU A 414 -18.46 24.67 14.88
N TRP A 415 -19.66 24.48 14.29
CA TRP A 415 -20.96 24.76 14.90
C TRP A 415 -21.80 23.48 15.06
N VAL A 416 -22.61 23.44 16.12
CA VAL A 416 -23.35 22.26 16.61
C VAL A 416 -24.37 21.66 15.61
N ASN A 417 -24.68 22.33 14.49
CA ASN A 417 -25.74 21.92 13.55
C ASN A 417 -25.33 21.92 12.07
N ALA A 418 -24.03 22.01 11.78
CA ALA A 418 -23.62 22.24 10.42
C ALA A 418 -23.28 20.94 9.68
N LEU A 419 -23.74 20.85 8.42
CA LEU A 419 -23.65 19.61 7.65
C LEU A 419 -22.20 19.26 7.29
N PRO A 420 -21.83 17.97 7.28
CA PRO A 420 -20.56 17.53 6.70
C PRO A 420 -20.47 17.93 5.22
N MET A 421 -19.36 18.57 4.84
CA MET A 421 -19.12 19.01 3.47
C MET A 421 -17.73 18.63 2.99
N GLN A 422 -17.61 18.39 1.69
CA GLN A 422 -16.33 18.15 1.01
C GLN A 422 -16.20 19.04 -0.20
N ILE A 423 -15.03 19.66 -0.37
CA ILE A 423 -14.68 20.39 -1.58
C ILE A 423 -13.57 19.62 -2.29
N TRP A 424 -13.83 19.20 -3.51
CA TRP A 424 -12.86 18.52 -4.35
C TRP A 424 -12.31 19.51 -5.37
N TYR A 425 -11.00 19.72 -5.38
CA TYR A 425 -10.32 20.62 -6.30
C TYR A 425 -9.53 19.84 -7.35
N TYR A 426 -9.57 20.33 -8.58
CA TYR A 426 -8.85 19.81 -9.74
C TYR A 426 -8.07 20.96 -10.36
N TRP A 427 -6.85 21.16 -9.87
CA TRP A 427 -6.00 22.30 -10.26
C TRP A 427 -5.47 22.19 -11.69
N GLU A 428 -5.33 20.96 -12.17
CA GLU A 428 -4.71 20.65 -13.46
C GLU A 428 -5.72 20.64 -14.62
N LEU A 429 -7.03 20.80 -14.35
CA LEU A 429 -8.08 20.81 -15.36
C LEU A 429 -8.48 22.24 -15.73
N GLU A 430 -8.18 22.65 -16.98
CA GLU A 430 -8.54 23.95 -17.55
C GLU A 430 -8.07 25.13 -16.67
N GLU A 431 -8.97 26.00 -16.23
CA GLU A 431 -8.70 27.15 -15.34
C GLU A 431 -8.76 26.78 -13.85
N GLY A 432 -8.87 25.48 -13.54
CA GLY A 432 -9.13 24.94 -12.20
C GLY A 432 -10.61 24.66 -11.98
N LYS A 433 -10.95 23.41 -11.67
CA LYS A 433 -12.34 22.98 -11.38
C LYS A 433 -12.51 22.64 -9.91
N PHE A 434 -13.70 22.88 -9.36
CA PHE A 434 -14.04 22.38 -8.04
C PHE A 434 -15.49 21.90 -7.93
N PHE A 435 -15.71 21.02 -6.97
CA PHE A 435 -17.01 20.41 -6.67
C PHE A 435 -17.23 20.43 -5.16
N LEU A 436 -18.31 21.07 -4.73
CA LEU A 436 -18.75 21.10 -3.34
C LEU A 436 -19.86 20.07 -3.14
N PHE A 437 -19.62 19.14 -2.21
CA PHE A 437 -20.55 18.13 -1.79
C PHE A 437 -21.00 18.36 -0.35
N ALA A 438 -22.25 18.02 -0.05
CA ALA A 438 -22.81 18.09 1.30
C ALA A 438 -23.58 16.82 1.63
N ASP A 439 -23.39 16.30 2.84
CA ASP A 439 -24.24 15.25 3.41
C ASP A 439 -25.48 15.89 4.05
N THR A 440 -26.53 16.04 3.25
CA THR A 440 -27.78 16.70 3.66
C THR A 440 -28.62 15.91 4.64
N ARG A 441 -28.35 14.61 4.82
CA ARG A 441 -29.20 13.71 5.62
C ARG A 441 -28.45 13.05 6.78
N HIS A 442 -27.16 13.35 6.95
CA HIS A 442 -26.28 12.68 7.91
C HIS A 442 -26.24 11.16 7.71
N ASP A 443 -26.39 10.72 6.47
CA ASP A 443 -26.36 9.32 6.07
C ASP A 443 -25.12 8.96 5.27
N PHE A 444 -24.15 9.89 5.15
CA PHE A 444 -22.93 9.78 4.38
C PHE A 444 -23.13 9.68 2.86
N ASP A 445 -24.34 9.93 2.34
CA ASP A 445 -24.64 10.02 0.90
C ASP A 445 -24.49 11.48 0.42
N PHE A 446 -23.23 11.92 0.31
CA PHE A 446 -22.86 13.27 -0.11
C PHE A 446 -23.42 13.62 -1.50
N LYS A 447 -24.16 14.73 -1.56
CA LYS A 447 -24.73 15.29 -2.80
C LYS A 447 -23.92 16.46 -3.28
N LEU A 448 -23.62 16.48 -4.58
CA LEU A 448 -23.09 17.66 -5.28
C LEU A 448 -24.10 18.81 -5.15
N VAL A 449 -23.69 19.88 -4.47
CA VAL A 449 -24.52 21.08 -4.24
C VAL A 449 -24.03 22.28 -5.04
N HIS A 450 -22.76 22.31 -5.44
CA HIS A 450 -22.22 23.37 -6.29
C HIS A 450 -20.95 22.91 -7.03
N SER A 451 -20.73 23.45 -8.22
CA SER A 451 -19.49 23.36 -9.00
C SER A 451 -19.35 24.60 -9.88
N ASN A 452 -18.10 24.94 -10.22
CA ASN A 452 -17.80 25.96 -11.25
C ASN A 452 -17.74 25.38 -12.68
N VAL A 453 -18.09 24.10 -12.87
CA VAL A 453 -18.03 23.42 -14.16
C VAL A 453 -19.31 23.65 -14.96
N GLU A 454 -19.17 24.02 -16.23
CA GLU A 454 -20.32 24.19 -17.12
C GLU A 454 -21.09 22.87 -17.29
N GLY A 455 -22.43 22.92 -17.15
CA GLY A 455 -23.31 21.75 -17.23
C GLY A 455 -23.44 20.96 -15.91
N GLU A 456 -22.69 21.33 -14.87
CA GLU A 456 -22.83 20.76 -13.53
C GLU A 456 -23.76 21.60 -12.64
N VAL A 457 -24.05 21.10 -11.43
CA VAL A 457 -24.88 21.82 -10.45
C VAL A 457 -24.20 23.14 -10.08
N TYR A 458 -24.89 24.27 -10.27
CA TYR A 458 -24.40 25.59 -9.90
C TYR A 458 -25.39 26.29 -8.96
N ASP A 459 -24.94 26.58 -7.74
CA ASP A 459 -25.65 27.45 -6.79
C ASP A 459 -24.90 28.77 -6.59
N LYS A 460 -25.53 29.91 -6.91
CA LYS A 460 -24.94 31.26 -6.72
C LYS A 460 -24.67 31.62 -5.25
N ASN A 461 -25.31 30.95 -4.29
CA ASN A 461 -25.19 31.20 -2.86
C ASN A 461 -24.24 30.21 -2.16
N TRP A 462 -23.50 29.39 -2.90
CA TRP A 462 -22.63 28.35 -2.36
C TRP A 462 -21.62 28.83 -1.32
N GLN A 463 -21.11 30.07 -1.43
CA GLN A 463 -20.20 30.61 -0.42
C GLN A 463 -20.91 30.79 0.92
N ALA A 464 -22.17 31.23 0.92
CA ALA A 464 -22.98 31.30 2.12
C ALA A 464 -23.32 29.90 2.68
N ILE A 465 -23.36 28.87 1.83
CA ILE A 465 -23.53 27.46 2.25
C ILE A 465 -22.33 27.04 3.11
N ILE A 466 -21.12 27.33 2.65
CA ILE A 466 -19.87 27.06 3.38
C ILE A 466 -19.80 27.88 4.67
N ASP A 467 -20.04 29.19 4.58
CA ASP A 467 -19.83 30.12 5.68
C ASP A 467 -20.86 29.95 6.82
N ALA A 468 -22.11 29.59 6.49
CA ALA A 468 -23.19 29.39 7.47
C ALA A 468 -23.33 27.93 7.94
N GLY A 469 -22.60 26.98 7.34
CA GLY A 469 -22.65 25.56 7.67
C GLY A 469 -23.98 24.87 7.33
N TRP A 470 -24.70 25.33 6.30
CA TRP A 470 -26.03 24.83 5.87
C TRP A 470 -26.98 24.42 7.01
N VAL A 471 -27.79 25.36 7.49
CA VAL A 471 -28.94 25.03 8.33
C VAL A 471 -30.08 24.63 7.41
N ASP A 472 -30.54 23.38 7.48
CA ASP A 472 -31.71 22.92 6.74
C ASP A 472 -32.96 23.71 7.20
N VAL A 473 -33.24 24.81 6.51
CA VAL A 473 -34.47 25.58 6.63
C VAL A 473 -35.41 25.21 5.48
N GLY A 474 -35.62 23.91 5.22
CA GLY A 474 -36.78 23.41 4.50
C GLY A 474 -36.98 23.94 3.08
N PHE A 475 -35.92 24.34 2.39
CA PHE A 475 -35.98 24.76 0.99
C PHE A 475 -35.86 23.53 0.10
N SER A 476 -36.98 23.05 -0.45
CA SER A 476 -36.97 22.10 -1.58
C SER A 476 -36.55 22.84 -2.85
N PRO A 477 -35.45 22.47 -3.53
CA PRO A 477 -35.07 23.06 -4.81
C PRO A 477 -35.73 22.36 -6.00
N PHE A 478 -36.46 21.26 -5.78
CA PHE A 478 -37.27 20.62 -6.80
C PHE A 478 -38.70 21.17 -6.71
N GLY A 479 -39.00 22.12 -7.59
CA GLY A 479 -40.38 22.43 -7.93
C GLY A 479 -40.99 21.21 -8.62
N GLU A 480 -42.15 20.79 -8.13
CA GLU A 480 -43.04 19.90 -8.86
C GLU A 480 -43.41 20.56 -10.20
N ASP A 481 -43.20 19.82 -11.29
CA ASP A 481 -44.11 19.73 -12.43
C ASP A 481 -44.21 18.25 -12.84
#